data_AF-A0A3E0CAG1-F1
#
_entry.id   AF-A0A3E0CAG1-F1
#
_cell.length_a   1.000
_cell.length_b   1.000
_cell.length_c   1.000
_cell.angle_alpha   90.00
_cell.angle_beta   90.00
_cell.angle_gamma   90.00
#
_symmetry.space_group_name_H-M   'P 1'
#
loop_
_entity.id
_entity.type
_entity.pdbx_description
1 polymer ?
#
loop_
_entity_poly.entity_id
_entity_poly.type
_entity_poly.pdbx_seq_one_letter_code
_entity_poly.pdbx_strand_id
1 'polypeptide(L)'
;MARNPQESAALAAGVRAHSARCGAPAKTGDAVGGLLNATLGNLTELVIALTALGAGQYMLVKASIAGAIVTNTLFMLGASLLLGGMRYHTQDFNAASARLQAGQLFLATIALLVPSLASGTGEAPGQAFLQQLSVCLAIVLIVTYALGLVFSLKTHREFFGSVRHGDVKGEEDGEPWPLRLAICILGAVTVLVGLVSEIFVASVQEAAVAMGMTDTFVGFVVVALVGAAAEMTAAFSGARKNRLDLSVGIALGSATQIALFVAPVLVLASYFLGPAPMTLQFWPGAVAMMFLATLTVSLVCNGGRSAWFLGVLVIAVYLTFATTLYLLPPIL
;
A
#
# COMPACT_ATOMS: atom_id res chain seq x y z
N MET A 1 -11.45 11.37 -30.59
CA MET A 1 -12.34 10.52 -29.78
C MET A 1 -11.63 10.20 -28.48
N ALA A 2 -11.98 10.91 -27.40
CA ALA A 2 -11.31 10.79 -26.11
C ALA A 2 -11.69 9.46 -25.45
N ARG A 3 -10.73 8.51 -25.35
CA ARG A 3 -10.88 7.32 -24.52
C ARG A 3 -10.87 7.75 -23.05
N ASN A 4 -11.85 7.28 -22.31
CA ASN A 4 -12.11 7.65 -20.93
C ASN A 4 -10.98 7.13 -20.03
N PRO A 5 -10.36 7.94 -19.14
CA PRO A 5 -9.32 7.48 -18.20
C PRO A 5 -9.77 6.30 -17.30
N GLN A 6 -11.08 6.11 -17.12
CA GLN A 6 -11.65 4.94 -16.43
C GLN A 6 -11.50 3.63 -17.23
N GLU A 7 -11.47 3.68 -18.57
CA GLU A 7 -11.26 2.49 -19.41
C GLU A 7 -9.80 2.04 -19.38
N SER A 8 -8.83 2.96 -19.36
CA SER A 8 -7.40 2.64 -19.29
C SER A 8 -7.00 2.04 -17.93
N ALA A 9 -7.57 2.53 -16.84
CA ALA A 9 -7.36 1.93 -15.51
C ALA A 9 -8.05 0.56 -15.36
N ALA A 10 -9.24 0.39 -15.95
CA ALA A 10 -9.88 -0.93 -16.06
C ALA A 10 -9.09 -1.89 -16.95
N LEU A 11 -8.47 -1.40 -18.02
CA LEU A 11 -7.56 -2.17 -18.87
C LEU A 11 -6.31 -2.60 -18.11
N ALA A 12 -5.70 -1.71 -17.31
CA ALA A 12 -4.54 -2.04 -16.49
C ALA A 12 -4.88 -3.04 -15.37
N ALA A 13 -6.08 -2.96 -14.78
CA ALA A 13 -6.57 -3.96 -13.84
C ALA A 13 -6.91 -5.30 -14.53
N GLY A 14 -7.47 -5.26 -15.74
CA GLY A 14 -7.77 -6.42 -16.57
C GLY A 14 -6.50 -7.13 -17.05
N VAL A 15 -5.49 -6.39 -17.50
CA VAL A 15 -4.16 -6.90 -17.88
C VAL A 15 -3.45 -7.50 -16.68
N ARG A 16 -3.54 -6.90 -15.48
CA ARG A 16 -3.02 -7.50 -14.23
C ARG A 16 -3.71 -8.83 -13.89
N ALA A 17 -5.04 -8.88 -14.00
CA ALA A 17 -5.80 -10.11 -13.73
C ALA A 17 -5.56 -11.21 -14.79
N HIS A 18 -5.35 -10.83 -16.05
CA HIS A 18 -5.17 -11.74 -17.18
C HIS A 18 -3.71 -12.25 -17.30
N SER A 19 -2.71 -11.38 -17.05
CA SER A 19 -1.28 -11.75 -17.02
C SER A 19 -0.95 -12.72 -15.89
N ALA A 20 -1.64 -12.64 -14.74
CA ALA A 20 -1.51 -13.61 -13.65
C ALA A 20 -1.98 -15.03 -14.04
N ARG A 21 -2.78 -15.19 -15.11
CA ARG A 21 -3.38 -16.47 -15.52
C ARG A 21 -2.67 -17.16 -16.69
N CYS A 22 -1.75 -16.49 -17.40
CA CYS A 22 -1.22 -17.00 -18.66
C CYS A 22 0.18 -17.59 -18.51
N GLY A 23 0.34 -18.92 -18.62
CA GLY A 23 1.51 -19.52 -19.27
C GLY A 23 2.73 -19.92 -18.42
N ALA A 24 2.54 -20.64 -17.31
CA ALA A 24 3.47 -21.67 -16.86
C ALA A 24 2.61 -22.84 -16.33
N PRO A 25 3.15 -24.04 -15.97
CA PRO A 25 2.34 -24.97 -15.17
C PRO A 25 1.73 -24.15 -14.03
N ALA A 26 0.43 -24.30 -13.74
CA ALA A 26 -0.35 -23.41 -12.84
C ALA A 26 0.32 -23.10 -11.48
N LYS A 27 1.38 -23.83 -11.12
CA LYS A 27 2.23 -23.62 -9.96
C LYS A 27 3.31 -22.54 -10.11
N THR A 28 3.88 -22.32 -11.30
CA THR A 28 5.03 -21.41 -11.53
C THR A 28 4.60 -20.03 -12.04
N GLY A 29 3.52 -19.98 -12.85
CA GLY A 29 2.99 -18.73 -13.42
C GLY A 29 2.40 -17.84 -12.33
N ASP A 30 1.68 -18.44 -11.39
CA ASP A 30 1.07 -17.73 -10.25
C ASP A 30 2.10 -17.17 -9.26
N ALA A 31 3.25 -17.85 -9.09
CA ALA A 31 4.31 -17.38 -8.20
C ALA A 31 5.09 -16.21 -8.82
N VAL A 32 5.43 -16.30 -10.10
CA VAL A 32 6.11 -15.21 -10.84
C VAL A 32 5.15 -14.02 -11.03
N GLY A 33 3.88 -14.27 -11.35
CA GLY A 33 2.84 -13.26 -11.43
C GLY A 33 2.55 -12.59 -10.08
N GLY A 34 2.56 -13.35 -8.98
CA GLY A 34 2.43 -12.83 -7.62
C GLY A 34 3.59 -11.92 -7.22
N LEU A 35 4.83 -12.32 -7.57
CA LEU A 35 6.02 -11.51 -7.30
C LEU A 35 6.06 -10.24 -8.16
N LEU A 36 5.69 -10.33 -9.45
CA LEU A 36 5.55 -9.19 -10.35
C LEU A 36 4.47 -8.24 -9.84
N ASN A 37 3.29 -8.75 -9.46
CA ASN A 37 2.21 -7.92 -8.94
C ASN A 37 2.59 -7.23 -7.63
N ALA A 38 3.29 -7.92 -6.74
CA ALA A 38 3.84 -7.32 -5.53
C ALA A 38 4.81 -6.18 -5.90
N THR A 39 5.84 -6.47 -6.67
CA THR A 39 6.90 -5.49 -6.98
C THR A 39 6.40 -4.29 -7.80
N LEU A 40 5.50 -4.53 -8.77
CA LEU A 40 4.95 -3.51 -9.67
C LEU A 40 3.81 -2.71 -9.03
N GLY A 41 3.10 -3.28 -8.05
CA GLY A 41 1.97 -2.62 -7.36
C GLY A 41 2.40 -1.37 -6.59
N ASN A 42 3.56 -1.45 -5.94
CA ASN A 42 4.14 -0.36 -5.15
C ASN A 42 5.33 0.34 -5.85
N LEU A 43 5.48 0.14 -7.16
CA LEU A 43 6.61 0.72 -7.89
C LEU A 43 6.53 2.24 -7.91
N THR A 44 5.32 2.79 -8.05
CA THR A 44 5.08 4.23 -8.07
C THR A 44 5.54 4.87 -6.77
N GLU A 45 5.14 4.30 -5.63
CA GLU A 45 5.50 4.73 -4.28
C GLU A 45 7.02 4.63 -4.05
N LEU A 46 7.64 3.53 -4.51
CA LEU A 46 9.08 3.35 -4.40
C LEU A 46 9.84 4.39 -5.23
N VAL A 47 9.39 4.70 -6.46
CA VAL A 47 10.02 5.72 -7.32
C VAL A 47 9.91 7.10 -6.66
N ILE A 48 8.72 7.51 -6.23
CA ILE A 48 8.51 8.80 -5.54
C ILE A 48 9.38 8.90 -4.29
N ALA A 49 9.45 7.84 -3.50
CA ALA A 49 10.24 7.84 -2.28
C ALA A 49 11.75 7.87 -2.56
N LEU A 50 12.23 7.19 -3.61
CA LEU A 50 13.64 7.20 -4.01
C LEU A 50 14.07 8.57 -4.56
N THR A 51 13.23 9.24 -5.34
CA THR A 51 13.54 10.57 -5.87
C THR A 51 13.58 11.61 -4.75
N ALA A 52 12.60 11.59 -3.84
CA ALA A 52 12.59 12.44 -2.65
C ALA A 52 13.79 12.14 -1.71
N LEU A 53 14.18 10.87 -1.57
CA LEU A 53 15.36 10.46 -0.81
C LEU A 53 16.66 11.01 -1.41
N GLY A 54 16.82 10.93 -2.73
CA GLY A 54 17.97 11.50 -3.44
C GLY A 54 18.03 13.03 -3.33
N ALA A 55 16.88 13.70 -3.22
CA ALA A 55 16.79 15.13 -2.94
C ALA A 55 17.00 15.49 -1.46
N GLY A 56 17.25 14.52 -0.58
CA GLY A 56 17.45 14.75 0.86
C GLY A 56 16.16 15.09 1.63
N GLN A 57 14.99 14.89 1.04
CA GLN A 57 13.68 15.21 1.65
C GLN A 57 13.20 14.08 2.58
N TYR A 58 14.00 13.72 3.59
CA TYR A 58 13.69 12.58 4.48
C TYR A 58 12.33 12.69 5.18
N MET A 59 11.90 13.91 5.52
CA MET A 59 10.60 14.12 6.16
C MET A 59 9.45 13.83 5.20
N LEU A 60 9.55 14.25 3.94
CA LEU A 60 8.58 13.92 2.92
C LEU A 60 8.55 12.41 2.67
N VAL A 61 9.71 11.75 2.58
CA VAL A 61 9.82 10.28 2.41
C VAL A 61 9.11 9.57 3.56
N LYS A 62 9.45 9.90 4.82
CA LYS A 62 8.80 9.30 6.00
C LYS A 62 7.31 9.59 6.02
N ALA A 63 6.89 10.82 5.71
CA ALA A 63 5.48 11.18 5.68
C ALA A 63 4.72 10.40 4.60
N SER A 64 5.30 10.24 3.40
CA SER A 64 4.70 9.47 2.31
C SER A 64 4.55 7.99 2.64
N ILE A 65 5.52 7.37 3.31
CA ILE A 65 5.45 5.96 3.75
C ILE A 65 4.31 5.79 4.76
N ALA A 66 4.31 6.61 5.83
CA ALA A 66 3.29 6.52 6.87
C ALA A 66 1.90 6.83 6.31
N GLY A 67 1.83 7.85 5.47
CA GLY A 67 0.64 8.26 4.74
C GLY A 67 0.09 7.16 3.85
N ALA A 68 0.93 6.48 3.07
CA ALA A 68 0.50 5.42 2.17
C ALA A 68 -0.02 4.20 2.96
N ILE A 69 0.63 3.82 4.06
CA ILE A 69 0.11 2.78 4.97
C ILE A 69 -1.28 3.16 5.49
N VAL A 70 -1.43 4.38 6.02
CA VAL A 70 -2.70 4.85 6.61
C VAL A 70 -3.79 5.05 5.54
N THR A 71 -3.43 5.54 4.36
CA THR A 71 -4.33 5.71 3.21
C THR A 71 -4.84 4.36 2.72
N ASN A 72 -3.97 3.36 2.60
CA ASN A 72 -4.35 2.05 2.11
C ASN A 72 -5.24 1.31 3.12
N THR A 73 -4.87 1.37 4.40
CA THR A 73 -5.61 0.69 5.48
C THR A 73 -6.92 1.36 5.85
N LEU A 74 -6.99 2.69 5.83
CA LEU A 74 -8.21 3.41 6.22
C LEU A 74 -8.99 3.91 5.01
N PHE A 75 -8.42 4.81 4.21
CA PHE A 75 -9.17 5.46 3.14
C PHE A 75 -9.58 4.47 2.05
N MET A 76 -8.62 3.74 1.45
CA MET A 76 -8.91 2.80 0.37
C MET A 76 -9.80 1.64 0.85
N LEU A 77 -9.50 1.04 2.00
CA LEU A 77 -10.35 0.00 2.57
C LEU A 77 -11.75 0.55 2.89
N GLY A 78 -11.84 1.64 3.65
CA GLY A 78 -13.09 2.26 4.07
C GLY A 78 -13.97 2.67 2.89
N ALA A 79 -13.39 3.28 1.86
CA ALA A 79 -14.09 3.61 0.62
C ALA A 79 -14.54 2.35 -0.14
N SER A 80 -13.75 1.27 -0.13
CA SER A 80 -14.17 -0.02 -0.71
C SER A 80 -15.37 -0.60 0.05
N LEU A 81 -15.35 -0.59 1.38
CA LEU A 81 -16.48 -1.06 2.21
C LEU A 81 -17.73 -0.20 2.01
N LEU A 82 -17.56 1.13 1.89
CA LEU A 82 -18.65 2.07 1.66
C LEU A 82 -19.27 1.86 0.27
N LEU A 83 -18.46 1.93 -0.79
CA LEU A 83 -18.93 1.82 -2.17
C LEU A 83 -19.55 0.45 -2.47
N GLY A 84 -18.98 -0.61 -1.91
CA GLY A 84 -19.53 -1.95 -2.01
C GLY A 84 -20.83 -2.11 -1.21
N GLY A 85 -20.84 -1.62 0.03
CA GLY A 85 -22.01 -1.67 0.91
C GLY A 85 -23.19 -0.78 0.48
N MET A 86 -22.95 0.27 -0.30
CA MET A 86 -24.01 1.09 -0.91
C MET A 86 -24.77 0.33 -2.00
N ARG A 87 -24.13 -0.65 -2.63
CA ARG A 87 -24.73 -1.47 -3.71
C ARG A 87 -25.26 -2.81 -3.20
N TYR A 88 -24.57 -3.41 -2.22
CA TYR A 88 -24.92 -4.70 -1.64
C TYR A 88 -25.15 -4.54 -0.14
N HIS A 89 -26.20 -5.15 0.40
CA HIS A 89 -26.54 -5.01 1.82
C HIS A 89 -25.40 -5.50 2.74
N THR A 90 -24.79 -6.63 2.40
CA THR A 90 -23.58 -7.17 3.03
C THR A 90 -22.68 -7.79 1.97
N GLN A 91 -21.36 -7.79 2.21
CA GLN A 91 -20.40 -8.47 1.36
C GLN A 91 -19.44 -9.32 2.19
N ASP A 92 -19.14 -10.52 1.71
CA ASP A 92 -18.16 -11.41 2.33
C ASP A 92 -16.75 -11.17 1.76
N PHE A 93 -15.74 -11.32 2.61
CA PHE A 93 -14.33 -11.33 2.25
C PHE A 93 -13.58 -12.38 3.07
N ASN A 94 -12.38 -12.73 2.62
CA ASN A 94 -11.57 -13.74 3.29
C ASN A 94 -10.94 -13.18 4.58
N ALA A 95 -11.62 -13.40 5.72
CA ALA A 95 -11.17 -12.96 7.03
C ALA A 95 -9.80 -13.51 7.42
N ALA A 96 -9.47 -14.75 7.02
CA ALA A 96 -8.20 -15.38 7.37
C ALA A 96 -7.02 -14.65 6.69
N SER A 97 -7.14 -14.37 5.39
CA SER A 97 -6.16 -13.56 4.64
C SER A 97 -6.07 -12.13 5.19
N ALA A 98 -7.20 -11.50 5.47
CA ALA A 98 -7.22 -10.13 6.01
C ALA A 98 -6.55 -10.05 7.39
N ARG A 99 -6.82 -11.02 8.28
CA ARG A 99 -6.19 -11.11 9.61
C ARG A 99 -4.69 -11.34 9.53
N LEU A 100 -4.22 -12.19 8.62
CA LEU A 100 -2.80 -12.44 8.43
C LEU A 100 -2.06 -11.16 7.99
N GLN A 101 -2.61 -10.44 7.00
CA GLN A 101 -2.03 -9.19 6.53
C GLN A 101 -2.08 -8.10 7.61
N ALA A 102 -3.20 -7.96 8.32
CA ALA A 102 -3.31 -7.05 9.45
C ALA A 102 -2.31 -7.37 10.57
N GLY A 103 -2.07 -8.66 10.86
CA GLY A 103 -1.06 -9.10 11.83
C GLY A 103 0.38 -8.80 11.39
N GLN A 104 0.69 -8.98 10.10
CA GLN A 104 1.98 -8.59 9.53
C GLN A 104 2.20 -7.07 9.60
N LEU A 105 1.18 -6.28 9.28
CA LEU A 105 1.23 -4.83 9.42
C LEU A 105 1.37 -4.40 10.89
N PHE A 106 0.72 -5.10 11.82
CA PHE A 106 0.84 -4.84 13.25
C PHE A 106 2.27 -5.08 13.74
N LEU A 107 2.90 -6.18 13.34
CA LEU A 107 4.31 -6.43 13.61
C LEU A 107 5.22 -5.35 13.00
N ALA A 108 4.93 -4.92 11.77
CA ALA A 108 5.68 -3.85 11.10
C ALA A 108 5.59 -2.53 11.89
N THR A 109 4.39 -2.12 12.29
CA THR A 109 4.19 -0.88 13.06
C THR A 109 4.83 -0.92 14.44
N ILE A 110 4.88 -2.08 15.11
CA ILE A 110 5.66 -2.26 16.35
C ILE A 110 7.16 -2.04 16.08
N ALA A 111 7.70 -2.61 15.01
CA ALA A 111 9.11 -2.41 14.66
C ALA A 111 9.43 -0.93 14.39
N LEU A 112 8.51 -0.17 13.80
CA LEU A 112 8.66 1.28 13.60
C LEU A 112 8.47 2.10 14.89
N LEU A 113 7.71 1.58 15.85
CA LEU A 113 7.43 2.24 17.14
C LEU A 113 8.65 2.25 18.06
N VAL A 114 9.36 1.12 18.17
CA VAL A 114 10.52 0.97 19.07
C VAL A 114 11.57 2.08 18.91
N PRO A 115 12.12 2.37 17.71
CA PRO A 115 13.12 3.43 17.56
C PRO A 115 12.53 4.83 17.78
N SER A 116 11.23 5.00 17.53
CA SER A 116 10.55 6.29 17.65
C SER A 116 10.22 6.67 19.11
N LEU A 117 10.02 5.68 19.99
CA LEU A 117 9.86 5.91 21.43
C LEU A 117 11.18 6.16 22.15
N ALA A 118 12.27 5.52 21.69
CA ALA A 118 13.59 5.63 22.32
C ALA A 118 14.18 7.05 22.28
N SER A 119 13.74 7.90 21.34
CA SER A 119 14.16 9.31 21.27
C SER A 119 13.46 10.25 22.26
N GLY A 120 12.39 9.82 22.93
CA GLY A 120 11.60 10.65 23.84
C GLY A 120 12.00 10.56 25.31
N THR A 121 12.86 9.60 25.67
CA THR A 121 13.41 9.44 27.02
C THR A 121 14.70 10.24 27.14
N GLY A 122 14.87 11.03 28.20
CA GLY A 122 15.89 12.10 28.34
C GLY A 122 17.37 11.74 28.13
N GLU A 123 17.70 10.46 27.95
CA GLU A 123 18.97 10.01 27.37
C GLU A 123 18.70 9.50 25.95
N ALA A 124 18.63 10.41 24.98
CA ALA A 124 18.44 10.03 23.59
C ALA A 124 19.60 9.11 23.16
N PRO A 125 19.32 7.89 22.67
CA PRO A 125 20.37 7.01 22.18
C PRO A 125 21.19 7.72 21.10
N GLY A 126 22.51 7.56 21.13
CA GLY A 126 23.39 8.18 20.13
C GLY A 126 22.94 7.86 18.70
N GLN A 127 23.11 8.80 17.78
CA GLN A 127 22.67 8.67 16.37
C GLN A 127 23.16 7.37 15.72
N ALA A 128 24.38 6.93 16.05
CA ALA A 128 24.95 5.65 15.60
C ALA A 128 24.13 4.43 16.07
N PHE A 129 23.63 4.44 17.31
CA PHE A 129 22.79 3.37 17.83
C PHE A 129 21.43 3.33 17.13
N LEU A 130 20.79 4.49 16.93
CA LEU A 130 19.50 4.57 16.22
C LEU A 130 19.61 4.09 14.77
N GLN A 131 20.74 4.40 14.13
CA GLN A 131 21.05 3.94 12.79
C GLN A 131 21.28 2.42 12.74
N GLN A 132 22.07 1.87 13.66
CA GLN A 132 22.30 0.42 13.75
C GLN A 132 21.00 -0.34 14.06
N LEU A 133 20.19 0.17 14.98
CA LEU A 133 18.87 -0.38 15.30
C LEU A 133 17.96 -0.35 14.07
N SER A 134 17.92 0.76 13.33
CA SER A 134 17.12 0.90 12.11
C SER A 134 17.52 -0.11 11.04
N VAL A 135 18.82 -0.36 10.84
CA VAL A 135 19.30 -1.37 9.89
C VAL A 135 18.92 -2.77 10.33
N CYS A 136 19.09 -3.10 11.61
CA CYS A 136 18.69 -4.41 12.15
C CYS A 136 17.19 -4.66 11.94
N LEU A 137 16.35 -3.68 12.29
CA LEU A 137 14.91 -3.75 12.09
C LEU A 137 14.54 -3.83 10.60
N ALA A 138 15.20 -3.07 9.73
CA ALA A 138 14.99 -3.16 8.28
C ALA A 138 15.25 -4.58 7.74
N ILE A 139 16.34 -5.22 8.18
CA ILE A 139 16.64 -6.62 7.79
C ILE A 139 15.56 -7.57 8.30
N VAL A 140 15.14 -7.45 9.57
CA VAL A 140 14.07 -8.28 10.15
C VAL A 140 12.77 -8.14 9.37
N LEU A 141 12.39 -6.90 8.99
CA LEU A 141 11.18 -6.62 8.23
C LEU A 141 11.23 -7.23 6.82
N ILE A 142 12.35 -7.08 6.10
CA ILE A 142 12.54 -7.67 4.76
C ILE A 142 12.50 -9.20 4.82
N VAL A 143 13.17 -9.81 5.80
CA VAL A 143 13.15 -11.27 5.98
C VAL A 143 11.73 -11.74 6.28
N THR A 144 11.01 -11.02 7.14
CA THR A 144 9.60 -11.33 7.45
C THR A 144 8.71 -11.21 6.21
N TYR A 145 8.93 -10.21 5.36
CA TYR A 145 8.25 -10.07 4.08
C TYR A 145 8.55 -11.25 3.14
N ALA A 146 9.82 -11.62 2.98
CA ALA A 146 10.24 -12.72 2.12
C ALA A 146 9.64 -14.05 2.57
N LEU A 147 9.63 -14.33 3.88
CA LEU A 147 8.95 -15.49 4.45
C LEU A 147 7.43 -15.42 4.26
N GLY A 148 6.84 -14.23 4.36
CA GLY A 148 5.43 -13.98 4.05
C GLY A 148 5.09 -14.28 2.58
N LEU A 149 5.96 -13.92 1.64
CA LEU A 149 5.82 -14.27 0.22
C LEU A 149 5.93 -15.77 0.00
N VAL A 150 6.87 -16.46 0.66
CA VAL A 150 6.95 -17.92 0.60
C VAL A 150 5.69 -18.56 1.18
N PHE A 151 5.14 -18.00 2.25
CA PHE A 151 3.90 -18.45 2.85
C PHE A 151 2.72 -18.31 1.88
N SER A 152 2.55 -17.13 1.28
CA SER A 152 1.41 -16.83 0.40
C SER A 152 1.49 -17.49 -0.97
N LEU A 153 2.69 -17.62 -1.54
CA LEU A 153 2.89 -18.13 -2.90
C LEU A 153 3.19 -19.62 -2.97
N LYS A 154 3.67 -20.25 -1.87
CA LYS A 154 4.12 -21.65 -1.90
C LYS A 154 3.43 -22.54 -0.87
N THR A 155 3.47 -22.19 0.41
CA THR A 155 3.08 -23.15 1.46
C THR A 155 1.59 -23.14 1.79
N HIS A 156 0.94 -21.97 1.79
CA HIS A 156 -0.44 -21.78 2.26
C HIS A 156 -1.27 -20.93 1.29
N ARG A 157 -1.21 -21.28 0.00
CA ARG A 157 -1.91 -20.56 -1.07
C ARG A 157 -3.43 -20.54 -0.86
N GLU A 158 -3.97 -21.58 -0.23
CA GLU A 158 -5.37 -21.75 0.12
C GLU A 158 -5.90 -20.65 1.06
N PHE A 159 -5.04 -20.07 1.91
CA PHE A 159 -5.42 -18.94 2.76
C PHE A 159 -5.71 -17.67 1.96
N PHE A 160 -5.17 -17.55 0.74
CA PHE A 160 -5.28 -16.37 -0.12
C PHE A 160 -6.25 -16.56 -1.29
N GLY A 161 -6.99 -17.68 -1.32
CA GLY A 161 -8.05 -17.89 -2.30
C GLY A 161 -9.17 -16.85 -2.15
N SER A 162 -9.68 -16.37 -3.28
CA SER A 162 -10.88 -15.53 -3.32
C SER A 162 -12.07 -16.28 -2.72
N VAL A 163 -12.91 -15.59 -1.96
CA VAL A 163 -14.18 -16.18 -1.50
C VAL A 163 -14.96 -16.58 -2.75
N ARG A 164 -15.50 -17.80 -2.80
CA ARG A 164 -16.27 -18.31 -3.95
C ARG A 164 -17.51 -17.43 -4.16
N HIS A 165 -17.36 -16.34 -4.92
CA HIS A 165 -18.48 -15.60 -5.47
C HIS A 165 -19.04 -16.46 -6.59
N GLY A 166 -20.27 -16.95 -6.41
CA GLY A 166 -20.96 -17.81 -7.37
C GLY A 166 -20.80 -17.25 -8.78
N ASP A 167 -20.29 -18.10 -9.67
CA ASP A 167 -20.11 -17.94 -11.10
C ASP A 167 -20.57 -16.60 -11.69
N VAL A 168 -19.69 -15.59 -11.62
CA VAL A 168 -19.65 -14.62 -12.70
C VAL A 168 -18.95 -15.33 -13.85
N LYS A 169 -19.73 -16.09 -14.63
CA LYS A 169 -19.44 -16.37 -16.04
C LYS A 169 -19.42 -15.03 -16.76
N GLY A 170 -18.33 -14.27 -16.58
CA GLY A 170 -18.00 -13.15 -17.42
C GLY A 170 -17.29 -13.73 -18.63
N GLU A 171 -17.91 -13.58 -19.79
CA GLU A 171 -17.38 -13.85 -21.12
C GLU A 171 -15.94 -13.30 -21.23
N GLU A 172 -14.95 -14.19 -21.24
CA GLU A 172 -13.63 -13.91 -21.81
C GLU A 172 -13.23 -15.14 -22.65
N ASP A 173 -14.04 -15.43 -23.68
CA ASP A 173 -13.68 -16.33 -24.80
C ASP A 173 -12.65 -15.64 -25.71
N GLY A 174 -11.51 -15.26 -25.14
CA GLY A 174 -10.35 -14.79 -25.87
C GLY A 174 -9.18 -15.75 -25.65
N GLU A 175 -8.48 -16.12 -26.71
CA GLU A 175 -7.23 -16.88 -26.56
C GLU A 175 -6.30 -16.16 -25.58
N PRO A 176 -5.81 -16.85 -24.53
CA PRO A 176 -4.91 -16.25 -23.55
C PRO A 176 -3.65 -15.75 -24.27
N TRP A 177 -3.29 -14.49 -24.03
CA TRP A 177 -2.10 -13.91 -24.63
C TRP A 177 -0.86 -14.74 -24.28
N PRO A 178 0.11 -14.87 -25.21
CA PRO A 178 1.36 -15.55 -24.89
C PRO A 178 2.03 -14.86 -23.70
N LEU A 179 2.46 -15.63 -22.69
CA LEU A 179 3.04 -15.13 -21.42
C LEU A 179 4.04 -13.98 -21.64
N ARG A 180 4.91 -14.11 -22.66
CA ARG A 180 5.92 -13.10 -23.00
C ARG A 180 5.30 -11.76 -23.38
N LEU A 181 4.23 -11.78 -24.18
CA LEU A 181 3.51 -10.58 -24.59
C LEU A 181 2.78 -9.95 -23.39
N ALA A 182 2.15 -10.76 -22.54
CA ALA A 182 1.49 -10.29 -21.33
C ALA A 182 2.48 -9.64 -20.34
N ILE A 183 3.63 -10.26 -20.10
CA ILE A 183 4.70 -9.69 -19.26
C ILE A 183 5.25 -8.41 -19.90
N CYS A 184 5.55 -8.40 -21.20
CA CYS A 184 6.07 -7.21 -21.89
C CYS A 184 5.10 -6.04 -21.83
N ILE A 185 3.81 -6.28 -22.08
CA ILE A 185 2.80 -5.22 -22.06
C ILE A 185 2.56 -4.74 -20.63
N LEU A 186 2.48 -5.65 -19.65
CA LEU A 186 2.36 -5.27 -18.24
C LEU A 186 3.56 -4.42 -17.81
N GLY A 187 4.78 -4.86 -18.10
CA GLY A 187 6.00 -4.11 -17.80
C GLY A 187 6.02 -2.74 -18.48
N ALA A 188 5.70 -2.66 -19.77
CA ALA A 188 5.68 -1.40 -20.52
C ALA A 188 4.64 -0.42 -19.97
N VAL A 189 3.42 -0.89 -19.69
CA VAL A 189 2.36 -0.06 -19.10
C VAL A 189 2.75 0.39 -17.70
N THR A 190 3.30 -0.49 -16.87
CA THR A 190 3.73 -0.11 -15.52
C THR A 190 4.84 0.93 -15.55
N VAL A 191 5.83 0.80 -16.44
CA VAL A 191 6.88 1.82 -16.59
C VAL A 191 6.29 3.15 -17.04
N LEU A 192 5.42 3.14 -18.05
CA LEU A 192 4.79 4.37 -18.54
C LEU A 192 3.94 5.06 -17.48
N VAL A 193 3.11 4.28 -16.75
CA VAL A 193 2.29 4.80 -15.64
C VAL A 193 3.19 5.32 -14.53
N GLY A 194 4.28 4.62 -14.18
CA GLY A 194 5.23 5.08 -13.19
C GLY A 194 5.84 6.44 -13.53
N LEU A 195 6.29 6.63 -14.78
CA LEU A 195 6.85 7.90 -15.25
C LEU A 195 5.82 9.04 -15.23
N VAL A 196 4.59 8.79 -15.69
CA VAL A 196 3.53 9.81 -15.68
C VAL A 196 3.10 10.13 -14.25
N SER A 197 2.97 9.13 -13.39
CA SER A 197 2.63 9.31 -11.99
C SER A 197 3.70 10.08 -11.22
N GLU A 198 4.98 9.87 -11.53
CA GLU A 198 6.08 10.64 -10.93
C GLU A 198 5.93 12.14 -11.23
N ILE A 199 5.76 12.49 -12.51
CA ILE A 199 5.57 13.88 -12.95
C ILE A 199 4.30 14.48 -12.31
N PHE A 200 3.23 13.69 -12.24
CA PHE A 200 1.97 14.12 -11.64
C PHE A 200 2.12 14.38 -10.13
N VAL A 201 2.76 13.47 -9.39
CA VAL A 201 3.00 13.61 -7.95
C VAL A 201 3.88 14.82 -7.66
N ALA A 202 4.95 15.02 -8.42
CA ALA A 202 5.81 16.19 -8.27
C ALA A 202 5.02 17.49 -8.48
N SER A 203 4.17 17.54 -9.51
CA SER A 203 3.31 18.70 -9.80
C SER A 203 2.29 18.96 -8.69
N VAL A 204 1.68 17.90 -8.14
CA VAL A 204 0.73 18.01 -7.04
C VAL A 204 1.43 18.45 -5.74
N GLN A 205 2.63 17.95 -5.47
CA GLN A 205 3.43 18.34 -4.32
C GLN A 205 3.78 19.84 -4.38
N GLU A 206 4.30 20.33 -5.50
CA GLU A 206 4.60 21.76 -5.70
C GLU A 206 3.35 22.64 -5.55
N ALA A 207 2.22 22.22 -6.11
CA ALA A 207 0.95 22.93 -5.96
C ALA A 207 0.49 22.98 -4.50
N ALA A 208 0.66 21.89 -3.75
CA ALA A 208 0.25 21.82 -2.35
C ALA A 208 1.11 22.74 -1.46
N VAL A 209 2.43 22.78 -1.70
CA VAL A 209 3.34 23.71 -1.02
C VAL A 209 3.01 25.16 -1.37
N ALA A 210 2.71 25.45 -2.65
CA ALA A 210 2.28 26.79 -3.08
C ALA A 210 0.95 27.25 -2.44
N MET A 211 0.08 26.30 -2.06
CA MET A 211 -1.14 26.57 -1.28
C MET A 211 -0.89 26.73 0.23
N GLY A 212 0.37 26.70 0.69
CA GLY A 212 0.75 26.86 2.10
C GLY A 212 0.61 25.60 2.94
N MET A 213 0.52 24.42 2.32
CA MET A 213 0.47 23.14 3.05
C MET A 213 1.86 22.73 3.54
N THR A 214 1.93 22.04 4.69
CA THR A 214 3.19 21.56 5.25
C THR A 214 3.68 20.28 4.58
N ASP A 215 5.01 20.08 4.49
CA ASP A 215 5.61 18.86 3.92
C ASP A 215 5.07 17.56 4.54
N THR A 216 4.74 17.61 5.83
CA THR A 216 4.12 16.48 6.53
C THR A 216 2.74 16.18 5.97
N PHE A 217 1.87 17.19 5.84
CA PHE A 217 0.53 16.99 5.29
C PHE A 217 0.59 16.58 3.82
N VAL A 218 1.48 17.21 3.04
CA VAL A 218 1.68 16.90 1.63
C VAL A 218 2.13 15.46 1.45
N GLY A 219 3.17 15.02 2.17
CA GLY A 219 3.63 13.64 2.12
C GLY A 219 2.57 12.65 2.62
N PHE A 220 1.98 12.91 3.79
CA PHE A 220 1.12 11.95 4.48
C PHE A 220 -0.27 11.80 3.83
N VAL A 221 -0.85 12.88 3.31
CA VAL A 221 -2.21 12.86 2.76
C VAL A 221 -2.17 12.97 1.25
N VAL A 222 -1.53 14.00 0.71
CA VAL A 222 -1.65 14.34 -0.70
C VAL A 222 -0.90 13.34 -1.59
N VAL A 223 0.40 13.15 -1.33
CA VAL A 223 1.26 12.21 -2.08
C VAL A 223 0.76 10.79 -1.90
N ALA A 224 0.33 10.41 -0.68
CA ALA A 224 -0.21 9.08 -0.41
C ALA A 224 -1.49 8.78 -1.20
N LEU A 225 -2.44 9.71 -1.26
CA LEU A 225 -3.67 9.53 -2.05
C LEU A 225 -3.37 9.42 -3.55
N VAL A 226 -2.45 10.25 -4.04
CA VAL A 226 -2.09 10.27 -5.46
C VAL A 226 -1.33 9.02 -5.87
N GLY A 227 -0.34 8.59 -5.08
CA GLY A 227 0.45 7.39 -5.35
C GLY A 227 -0.43 6.15 -5.48
N ALA A 228 -1.37 5.99 -4.54
CA ALA A 228 -2.27 4.84 -4.49
C ALA A 228 -3.46 4.93 -5.46
N ALA A 229 -3.62 6.00 -6.27
CA ALA A 229 -4.81 6.21 -7.11
C ALA A 229 -5.07 5.06 -8.10
N ALA A 230 -4.00 4.49 -8.67
CA ALA A 230 -4.10 3.36 -9.60
C ALA A 230 -4.59 2.08 -8.91
N GLU A 231 -4.17 1.84 -7.66
CA GLU A 231 -4.60 0.70 -6.85
C GLU A 231 -6.04 0.90 -6.34
N MET A 232 -6.38 2.11 -5.88
CA MET A 232 -7.73 2.48 -5.45
C MET A 232 -8.76 2.22 -6.54
N THR A 233 -8.43 2.53 -7.80
CA THR A 233 -9.35 2.28 -8.92
C THR A 233 -9.68 0.79 -9.05
N ALA A 234 -8.68 -0.09 -8.91
CA ALA A 234 -8.88 -1.53 -8.93
C ALA A 234 -9.68 -2.01 -7.71
N ALA A 235 -9.33 -1.52 -6.51
CA ALA A 235 -10.03 -1.86 -5.27
C ALA A 235 -11.51 -1.42 -5.31
N PHE A 236 -11.80 -0.19 -5.70
CA PHE A 236 -13.18 0.34 -5.77
C PHE A 236 -14.00 -0.34 -6.86
N SER A 237 -13.37 -0.72 -7.97
CA SER A 237 -14.02 -1.52 -9.01
C SER A 237 -14.37 -2.91 -8.50
N GLY A 238 -13.46 -3.57 -7.79
CA GLY A 238 -13.68 -4.87 -7.15
C GLY A 238 -14.87 -4.85 -6.19
N ALA A 239 -14.91 -3.87 -5.28
CA ALA A 239 -15.95 -3.73 -4.28
C ALA A 239 -17.35 -3.57 -4.92
N ARG A 240 -17.45 -2.72 -5.96
CA ARG A 240 -18.70 -2.51 -6.71
C ARG A 240 -19.14 -3.75 -7.51
N LYS A 241 -18.20 -4.62 -7.91
CA LYS A 241 -18.47 -5.88 -8.62
C LYS A 241 -18.69 -7.08 -7.69
N ASN A 242 -19.02 -6.81 -6.43
CA ASN A 242 -19.19 -7.81 -5.39
C ASN A 242 -17.93 -8.65 -5.07
N ARG A 243 -16.73 -8.16 -5.40
CA ARG A 243 -15.45 -8.82 -5.13
C ARG A 243 -14.70 -8.06 -4.05
N LEU A 244 -15.28 -7.97 -2.86
CA LEU A 244 -14.71 -7.20 -1.76
C LEU A 244 -13.42 -7.84 -1.22
N ASP A 245 -13.29 -9.15 -1.30
CA ASP A 245 -12.06 -9.90 -1.02
C ASP A 245 -10.87 -9.41 -1.83
N LEU A 246 -11.08 -9.09 -3.11
CA LEU A 246 -10.06 -8.49 -3.97
C LEU A 246 -9.68 -7.08 -3.48
N SER A 247 -10.66 -6.26 -3.11
CA SER A 247 -10.41 -4.90 -2.60
C SER A 247 -9.65 -4.90 -1.27
N VAL A 248 -10.06 -5.78 -0.34
CA VAL A 248 -9.38 -5.96 0.96
C VAL A 248 -7.96 -6.48 0.75
N GLY A 249 -7.78 -7.43 -0.17
CA GLY A 249 -6.46 -7.96 -0.52
C GLY A 249 -5.52 -6.91 -1.13
N ILE A 250 -6.02 -6.07 -2.05
CA ILE A 250 -5.24 -4.96 -2.60
C ILE A 250 -4.85 -3.98 -1.47
N ALA A 251 -5.82 -3.57 -0.65
CA ALA A 251 -5.60 -2.56 0.37
C ALA A 251 -4.61 -2.99 1.46
N LEU A 252 -4.84 -4.18 2.04
CA LEU A 252 -3.98 -4.69 3.10
C LEU A 252 -2.64 -5.20 2.58
N GLY A 253 -2.61 -5.77 1.38
CA GLY A 253 -1.40 -6.30 0.76
C GLY A 253 -0.43 -5.18 0.43
N SER A 254 -0.94 -4.10 -0.18
CA SER A 254 -0.16 -2.91 -0.49
C SER A 254 0.39 -2.25 0.79
N ALA A 255 -0.44 -2.02 1.81
CA ALA A 255 0.01 -1.47 3.09
C ALA A 255 1.09 -2.34 3.77
N THR A 256 0.91 -3.65 3.79
CA THR A 256 1.86 -4.61 4.38
C THR A 256 3.19 -4.60 3.62
N GLN A 257 3.15 -4.53 2.30
CA GLN A 257 4.35 -4.43 1.48
C GLN A 257 5.09 -3.11 1.69
N ILE A 258 4.38 -2.00 1.78
CA ILE A 258 5.00 -0.70 2.05
C ILE A 258 5.74 -0.74 3.39
N ALA A 259 5.11 -1.30 4.42
CA ALA A 259 5.68 -1.37 5.77
C ALA A 259 6.85 -2.38 5.90
N LEU A 260 6.72 -3.58 5.32
CA LEU A 260 7.69 -4.65 5.49
C LEU A 260 8.80 -4.67 4.42
N PHE A 261 8.61 -3.99 3.29
CA PHE A 261 9.56 -4.01 2.18
C PHE A 261 10.00 -2.61 1.76
N VAL A 262 9.08 -1.73 1.35
CA VAL A 262 9.45 -0.42 0.79
C VAL A 262 10.20 0.44 1.81
N ALA A 263 9.68 0.59 3.02
CA ALA A 263 10.32 1.40 4.06
C ALA A 263 11.72 0.87 4.46
N PRO A 264 11.91 -0.43 4.72
CA PRO A 264 13.24 -1.02 4.93
C PRO A 264 14.20 -0.85 3.75
N VAL A 265 13.73 -1.05 2.52
CA VAL A 265 14.55 -0.87 1.31
C VAL A 265 15.04 0.57 1.20
N LEU A 266 14.20 1.56 1.51
CA LEU A 266 14.60 2.98 1.51
C LEU A 266 15.67 3.28 2.57
N VAL A 267 15.61 2.65 3.74
CA VAL A 267 16.68 2.77 4.74
C VAL A 267 17.99 2.21 4.22
N LEU A 268 17.98 1.04 3.58
CA LEU A 268 19.20 0.48 2.99
C LEU A 268 19.70 1.29 1.79
N ALA A 269 18.79 1.77 0.94
CA ALA A 269 19.11 2.60 -0.23
C ALA A 269 19.69 3.97 0.16
N SER A 270 19.29 4.51 1.31
CA SER A 270 19.77 5.82 1.79
C SER A 270 21.28 5.89 2.00
N TYR A 271 21.95 4.76 2.22
CA TYR A 271 23.42 4.69 2.32
C TYR A 271 24.12 4.96 0.99
N PHE A 272 23.43 4.76 -0.13
CA PHE A 272 24.01 4.88 -1.47
C PHE A 272 23.47 6.08 -2.23
N LEU A 273 22.19 6.42 -2.03
CA LEU A 273 21.50 7.48 -2.77
C LEU A 273 21.31 8.77 -1.96
N GLY A 274 21.22 8.67 -0.63
CA GLY A 274 20.92 9.81 0.22
C GLY A 274 22.19 10.59 0.59
N PRO A 275 22.08 11.92 0.82
CA PRO A 275 23.18 12.69 1.41
C PRO A 275 23.58 12.23 2.82
N ALA A 276 22.69 11.52 3.51
CA ALA A 276 22.91 10.95 4.83
C ALA A 276 22.07 9.66 5.03
N PRO A 277 22.48 8.75 5.93
CA PRO A 277 21.70 7.56 6.23
C PRO A 277 20.34 7.90 6.88
N MET A 278 19.26 7.38 6.31
CA MET A 278 17.90 7.50 6.83
C MET A 278 17.64 6.44 7.92
N THR A 279 17.01 6.85 9.02
CA THR A 279 16.55 5.95 10.09
C THR A 279 15.07 5.59 9.94
N LEU A 280 14.64 4.48 10.55
CA LEU A 280 13.21 4.10 10.70
C LEU A 280 12.51 4.88 11.82
N GLN A 281 13.04 6.03 12.21
CA GLN A 281 12.47 6.88 13.24
C GLN A 281 11.45 7.83 12.61
N PHE A 282 10.18 7.62 12.91
CA PHE A 282 9.08 8.49 12.49
C PHE A 282 8.73 9.44 13.64
N TRP A 283 8.06 10.55 13.35
CA TRP A 283 7.57 11.41 14.43
C TRP A 283 6.46 10.68 15.20
N PRO A 284 6.33 10.90 16.52
CA PRO A 284 5.39 10.15 17.36
C PRO A 284 3.95 10.14 16.85
N GLY A 285 3.50 11.25 16.26
CA GLY A 285 2.18 11.37 15.65
C GLY A 285 1.95 10.40 14.49
N ALA A 286 2.90 10.26 13.55
CA ALA A 286 2.80 9.29 12.45
C ALA A 286 2.70 7.87 12.96
N VAL A 287 3.55 7.52 13.95
CA VAL A 287 3.56 6.17 14.51
C VAL A 287 2.23 5.86 15.20
N ALA A 288 1.71 6.79 15.98
CA ALA A 288 0.40 6.65 16.62
C ALA A 288 -0.71 6.45 15.59
N MET A 289 -0.72 7.23 14.50
CA MET A 289 -1.70 7.08 13.43
C MET A 289 -1.58 5.74 12.70
N MET A 290 -0.36 5.28 12.38
CA MET A 290 -0.14 3.96 11.77
C MET A 290 -0.58 2.81 12.69
N PHE A 291 -0.27 2.91 13.99
CA PHE A 291 -0.66 1.92 14.98
C PHE A 291 -2.20 1.86 15.14
N LEU A 292 -2.85 3.02 15.31
CA LEU A 292 -4.30 3.12 15.40
C LEU A 292 -4.98 2.65 14.11
N ALA A 293 -4.44 3.00 12.94
CA ALA A 293 -4.97 2.53 11.66
C ALA A 293 -4.93 0.99 11.58
N THR A 294 -3.80 0.40 11.97
CA THR A 294 -3.63 -1.06 11.97
C THR A 294 -4.57 -1.74 12.98
N LEU A 295 -4.77 -1.15 14.15
CA LEU A 295 -5.74 -1.60 15.14
C LEU A 295 -7.16 -1.55 14.58
N THR A 296 -7.57 -0.42 13.99
CA THR A 296 -8.89 -0.24 13.37
C THR A 296 -9.14 -1.32 12.33
N VAL A 297 -8.19 -1.58 11.43
CA VAL A 297 -8.37 -2.61 10.41
C VAL A 297 -8.40 -4.02 10.98
N SER A 298 -7.60 -4.30 12.01
CA SER A 298 -7.62 -5.59 12.72
C SER A 298 -8.99 -5.87 13.34
N LEU A 299 -9.64 -4.85 13.90
CA LEU A 299 -10.99 -4.95 14.47
C LEU A 299 -12.06 -5.10 13.36
N VAL A 300 -11.99 -4.29 12.31
CA VAL A 300 -12.97 -4.27 11.22
C VAL A 300 -12.90 -5.56 10.38
N CYS A 301 -11.71 -6.07 10.12
CA CYS A 301 -11.52 -7.27 9.29
C CYS A 301 -11.79 -8.59 10.03
N ASN A 302 -12.14 -8.53 11.33
CA ASN A 302 -12.30 -9.74 12.12
C ASN A 302 -13.52 -10.58 11.72
N GLY A 303 -14.58 -9.97 11.17
CA GLY A 303 -15.86 -10.66 10.91
C GLY A 303 -15.99 -11.35 9.56
N GLY A 304 -15.10 -11.09 8.58
CA GLY A 304 -15.23 -11.61 7.21
C GLY A 304 -16.43 -11.10 6.43
N ARG A 305 -17.21 -10.19 7.02
CA ARG A 305 -18.40 -9.55 6.44
C ARG A 305 -18.29 -8.05 6.61
N SER A 306 -18.79 -7.31 5.63
CA SER A 306 -18.85 -5.86 5.66
C SER A 306 -20.26 -5.33 5.46
N ALA A 307 -20.44 -4.09 5.89
CA ALA A 307 -21.59 -3.25 5.62
C ALA A 307 -21.09 -1.82 5.35
N TRP A 308 -21.91 -1.00 4.67
CA TRP A 308 -21.51 0.36 4.28
C TRP A 308 -21.09 1.24 5.47
N PHE A 309 -21.74 1.05 6.63
CA PHE A 309 -21.47 1.87 7.82
C PHE A 309 -20.09 1.60 8.41
N LEU A 310 -19.57 0.37 8.31
CA LEU A 310 -18.16 0.08 8.65
C LEU A 310 -17.22 0.92 7.78
N GLY A 311 -17.55 1.09 6.49
CA GLY A 311 -16.80 1.96 5.59
C GLY A 311 -16.80 3.42 6.05
N VAL A 312 -17.95 3.95 6.46
CA VAL A 312 -18.07 5.32 7.00
C VAL A 312 -17.21 5.49 8.26
N LEU A 313 -17.26 4.56 9.19
CA LEU A 313 -16.48 4.63 10.43
C LEU A 313 -14.96 4.65 10.14
N VAL A 314 -14.49 3.80 9.23
CA VAL A 314 -13.07 3.74 8.85
C VAL A 314 -12.63 5.02 8.13
N ILE A 315 -13.46 5.56 7.21
CA ILE A 315 -13.19 6.84 6.56
C ILE A 315 -13.18 7.99 7.57
N ALA A 316 -14.08 7.98 8.56
CA ALA A 316 -14.12 9.00 9.60
C ALA A 316 -12.79 9.06 10.38
N VAL A 317 -12.19 7.90 10.73
CA VAL A 317 -10.86 7.85 11.35
C VAL A 317 -9.79 8.47 10.44
N TYR A 318 -9.80 8.15 9.15
CA TYR A 318 -8.88 8.77 8.18
C TYR A 318 -9.04 10.30 8.11
N LEU A 319 -10.28 10.79 8.04
CA LEU A 319 -10.57 12.23 8.00
C LEU A 319 -10.17 12.92 9.30
N THR A 320 -10.32 12.27 10.46
CA THR A 320 -9.78 12.78 11.72
C THR A 320 -8.27 12.98 11.63
N PHE A 321 -7.51 11.98 11.17
CA PHE A 321 -6.06 12.10 11.01
C PHE A 321 -5.65 13.18 10.01
N ALA A 322 -6.29 13.21 8.83
CA ALA A 322 -6.00 14.22 7.82
C ALA A 322 -6.29 15.64 8.33
N THR A 323 -7.41 15.84 9.03
CA THR A 323 -7.78 17.14 9.62
C THR A 323 -6.82 17.53 10.73
N THR A 324 -6.41 16.59 11.59
CA THR A 324 -5.40 16.84 12.63
C THR A 324 -4.07 17.27 12.02
N LEU A 325 -3.58 16.60 10.98
CA LEU A 325 -2.32 16.98 10.32
C LEU A 325 -2.40 18.34 9.61
N TYR A 326 -3.57 18.68 9.08
CA TYR A 326 -3.80 19.97 8.42
C TYR A 326 -3.82 21.13 9.43
N LEU A 327 -4.50 20.96 10.57
CA LEU A 327 -4.69 22.02 11.58
C LEU A 327 -3.55 22.09 12.60
N LEU A 328 -2.94 20.95 12.93
CA LEU A 328 -1.86 20.80 13.89
C LEU A 328 -0.69 20.09 13.20
N PRO A 329 0.02 20.76 12.28
CA PRO A 329 1.22 20.18 11.71
C PRO A 329 2.22 19.88 12.83
N PRO A 330 2.94 18.75 12.77
CA PRO A 330 3.89 18.41 13.82
C PRO A 330 4.94 19.52 13.93
N ILE A 331 5.10 20.05 15.14
CA ILE A 331 6.21 20.91 15.50
C ILE A 331 7.42 19.97 15.62
N LEU A 332 8.32 20.06 14.66
CA LEU A 332 9.52 19.24 14.55
C LEU A 332 10.71 19.94 15.20
#